data_AF-A0A0V0XMF9-F1
#
_entry.id   AF-A0A0V0XMF9-F1
#
_cell.length_a   1.000
_cell.length_b   1.000
_cell.length_c   1.000
_cell.angle_alpha   90.00
_cell.angle_beta   90.00
_cell.angle_gamma   90.00
#
_symmetry.space_group_name_H-M   'P 1'
#
loop_
_entity.id
_entity.type
_entity.pdbx_description
1 polymer ?
#
loop_
_entity_poly.entity_id
_entity_poly.type
_entity_poly.pdbx_seq_one_letter_code
_entity_poly.pdbx_strand_id
1 'polypeptide(L)'
;LMQFIHCRLACITTLLISNYVKAIKRKWKIQQANFFKLFWMMQLENDWKKCIQKPMRDDIPLDRLREILMDKLTQMDTDYSGNLKKESSSPKEPSPPPKETTPAQDKAMEEKNLGNAAYKQRNFEAAHEHYDKAIELDPNNITLLNNKAAVYFEEGNYEKCIEFCKKAVDIGRENRADYSLIGKALARIGNAYVKLGDLKNALNFYDKSLSEHREPTVVKKRQEIAKQLAEDEKRAYYNPQLSLEEKEKGNQFFKEGKYPEAVKRYTEAIKRNPEDGKLYSNRAACYTKLMEFQMALSDCEKCIKLDPTFIKAYIRKGAALMALKEPLRAMKAFEEALKIDPNNQEAINGMREAACACDQSPDEARKKALEDPEIRDILADPAMVHILEQMSHNPQALREHLKNPEIAGKINKLIEAGVVRIR
;
A
#
# COMPACT_ATOMS: atom_id res chain seq x y z
N LEU A 1 48.99 -2.07 -13.13
CA LEU A 1 48.07 -2.64 -12.11
C LEU A 1 46.79 -1.81 -11.90
N MET A 2 46.84 -0.48 -11.75
CA MET A 2 45.64 0.35 -11.50
C MET A 2 44.57 0.33 -12.62
N GLN A 3 44.97 0.29 -13.90
CA GLN A 3 44.03 0.15 -15.04
C GLN A 3 43.31 -1.21 -15.06
N PHE A 4 43.98 -2.28 -14.60
CA PHE A 4 43.35 -3.61 -14.49
C PHE A 4 42.38 -3.69 -13.30
N ILE A 5 42.63 -2.95 -12.22
CA ILE A 5 41.74 -2.86 -11.05
C ILE A 5 40.49 -2.02 -11.38
N HIS A 6 40.64 -0.91 -12.11
CA HIS A 6 39.51 -0.09 -12.57
C HIS A 6 38.61 -0.82 -13.55
N CYS A 7 39.18 -1.57 -14.49
CA CYS A 7 38.40 -2.38 -15.45
C CYS A 7 37.66 -3.53 -14.74
N ARG A 8 38.26 -4.12 -13.69
CA ARG A 8 37.57 -5.12 -12.84
C ARG A 8 36.47 -4.51 -11.98
N LEU A 9 36.66 -3.33 -11.37
CA LEU A 9 35.59 -2.65 -10.62
C LEU A 9 34.43 -2.25 -11.54
N ALA A 10 34.71 -1.75 -12.74
CA ALA A 10 33.70 -1.40 -13.74
C ALA A 10 32.92 -2.62 -14.23
N CYS A 11 33.58 -3.77 -14.42
CA CYS A 11 32.92 -5.04 -14.74
C CYS A 11 32.08 -5.56 -13.56
N ILE A 12 32.56 -5.43 -12.32
CA ILE A 12 31.85 -5.88 -11.12
C ILE A 12 30.61 -5.00 -10.86
N THR A 13 30.68 -3.68 -11.07
CA THR A 13 29.53 -2.78 -10.93
C THR A 13 28.51 -3.00 -12.05
N THR A 14 28.93 -3.21 -13.30
CA THR A 14 28.00 -3.58 -14.38
C THR A 14 27.36 -4.96 -14.19
N LEU A 15 28.08 -5.94 -13.65
CA LEU A 15 27.53 -7.25 -13.28
C LEU A 15 26.55 -7.15 -12.11
N LEU A 16 26.83 -6.34 -11.09
CA LEU A 16 25.94 -6.10 -9.96
C LEU A 16 24.66 -5.39 -10.40
N ILE A 17 24.77 -4.35 -11.24
CA ILE A 17 23.61 -3.63 -11.79
C ILE A 17 22.80 -4.56 -12.71
N SER A 18 23.45 -5.36 -13.56
CA SER A 18 22.77 -6.32 -14.43
C SER A 18 22.03 -7.42 -13.65
N ASN A 19 22.64 -7.92 -12.57
CA ASN A 19 22.01 -8.91 -11.68
C ASN A 19 20.89 -8.29 -10.84
N TYR A 20 21.03 -7.03 -10.41
CA TYR A 20 19.99 -6.29 -9.71
C TYR A 20 18.79 -6.01 -10.62
N VAL A 21 19.02 -5.64 -11.88
CA VAL A 21 17.99 -5.47 -12.93
C VAL A 21 17.32 -6.80 -13.27
N LYS A 22 18.07 -7.91 -13.34
CA LYS A 22 17.49 -9.27 -13.53
C LYS A 22 16.67 -9.72 -12.33
N ALA A 23 17.10 -9.42 -11.10
CA ALA A 23 16.36 -9.71 -9.87
C ALA A 23 15.07 -8.88 -9.79
N ILE A 24 15.10 -7.62 -10.22
CA ILE A 24 13.92 -6.76 -10.35
C ILE A 24 13.00 -7.29 -11.45
N LYS A 25 13.51 -7.67 -12.64
CA LYS A 25 12.72 -8.32 -13.70
C LYS A 25 12.05 -9.63 -13.25
N ARG A 26 12.69 -10.41 -12.36
CA ARG A 26 12.10 -11.62 -11.76
C ARG A 26 11.02 -11.29 -10.73
N LYS A 27 11.20 -10.27 -9.89
CA LYS A 27 10.17 -9.77 -8.97
C LYS A 27 9.00 -9.07 -9.70
N TRP A 28 9.24 -8.52 -10.88
CA TRP A 28 8.25 -7.78 -11.68
C TRP A 28 7.44 -8.62 -12.66
N LYS A 29 7.69 -9.93 -12.76
CA LYS A 29 6.85 -10.83 -13.56
C LYS A 29 5.45 -11.07 -12.97
N ILE A 30 5.04 -10.29 -11.95
CA ILE A 30 3.77 -10.42 -11.23
C ILE A 30 2.83 -9.20 -11.41
N GLN A 31 3.24 -8.06 -11.98
CA GLN A 31 2.28 -6.97 -12.27
C GLN A 31 2.60 -6.22 -13.57
N GLN A 32 1.68 -6.32 -14.53
CA GLN A 32 1.68 -5.51 -15.76
C GLN A 32 1.25 -4.07 -15.45
N ALA A 33 2.21 -3.17 -15.28
CA ALA A 33 2.01 -1.74 -15.50
C ALA A 33 3.37 -1.07 -15.75
N ASN A 34 3.47 -0.29 -16.83
CA ASN A 34 4.56 0.65 -17.17
C ASN A 34 5.50 0.22 -18.31
N PHE A 35 4.95 0.16 -19.52
CA PHE A 35 5.72 0.21 -20.76
C PHE A 35 6.53 1.52 -20.89
N PHE A 36 6.00 2.64 -20.37
CA PHE A 36 6.64 3.97 -20.41
C PHE A 36 7.92 4.10 -19.55
N LYS A 37 7.98 3.47 -18.36
CA LYS A 37 9.20 3.49 -17.53
C LYS A 37 10.34 2.66 -18.15
N LEU A 38 10.01 1.60 -18.87
CA LEU A 38 11.01 0.79 -19.56
C LEU A 38 11.63 1.58 -20.74
N PHE A 39 10.80 2.30 -21.48
CA PHE A 39 11.23 3.17 -22.58
C PHE A 39 12.09 4.34 -22.07
N TRP A 40 11.68 4.99 -20.99
CA TRP A 40 12.43 6.09 -20.35
C TRP A 40 13.80 5.63 -19.82
N MET A 41 13.89 4.44 -19.22
CA MET A 41 15.17 3.87 -18.77
C MET A 41 16.07 3.40 -19.92
N MET A 42 15.50 2.89 -21.03
CA MET A 42 16.27 2.58 -22.24
C MET A 42 16.85 3.84 -22.91
N GLN A 43 16.11 4.96 -22.86
CA GLN A 43 16.57 6.23 -23.40
C GLN A 43 17.75 6.79 -22.58
N LEU A 44 17.64 6.76 -21.25
CA LEU A 44 18.73 7.10 -20.33
C LEU A 44 19.98 6.21 -20.52
N GLU A 45 19.80 4.92 -20.76
CA GLU A 45 20.92 4.01 -21.02
C GLU A 45 21.60 4.30 -22.39
N ASN A 46 20.83 4.68 -23.41
CA ASN A 46 21.35 5.09 -24.71
C ASN A 46 22.04 6.46 -24.67
N ASP A 47 21.50 7.41 -23.91
CA ASP A 47 22.09 8.73 -23.75
C ASP A 47 23.36 8.67 -22.90
N TRP A 48 23.42 7.78 -21.89
CA TRP A 48 24.63 7.50 -21.13
C TRP A 48 25.72 6.85 -21.99
N LYS A 49 25.36 5.89 -22.87
CA LYS A 49 26.30 5.29 -23.85
C LYS A 49 26.84 6.30 -24.85
N LYS A 50 26.05 7.30 -25.27
CA LYS A 50 26.51 8.41 -26.13
C LYS A 50 27.48 9.36 -25.42
N CYS A 51 27.30 9.59 -24.12
CA CYS A 51 28.22 10.42 -23.32
C CYS A 51 29.61 9.80 -23.14
N ILE A 52 29.74 8.47 -23.20
CA ILE A 52 31.02 7.75 -23.07
C ILE A 52 31.90 7.85 -24.35
N GLN A 53 31.35 8.29 -25.48
CA GLN A 53 32.08 8.37 -26.76
C GLN A 53 32.90 9.66 -26.98
N LYS A 54 32.94 10.61 -26.04
CA LYS A 54 33.84 11.78 -26.13
C LYS A 54 35.09 11.55 -25.27
N PRO A 55 36.29 11.88 -25.76
CA PRO A 55 37.50 11.80 -24.94
C PRO A 55 37.37 12.82 -23.81
N MET A 56 37.33 12.35 -22.56
CA MET A 56 37.34 13.21 -21.37
C MET A 56 38.68 13.93 -21.30
N ARG A 57 38.64 15.27 -21.30
CA ARG A 57 39.76 16.09 -20.81
C ARG A 57 39.80 15.98 -19.29
N ASP A 58 40.99 15.79 -18.76
CA ASP A 58 41.28 15.62 -17.34
C ASP A 58 40.85 16.82 -16.48
N ASP A 59 40.52 16.50 -15.22
CA ASP A 59 40.31 17.37 -14.06
C ASP A 59 39.05 18.24 -14.01
N ILE A 60 37.90 17.61 -13.76
CA ILE A 60 36.71 18.28 -13.19
C ILE A 60 36.42 17.68 -11.79
N PRO A 61 36.55 18.46 -10.69
CA PRO A 61 36.22 17.99 -9.35
C PRO A 61 34.76 17.50 -9.24
N LEU A 62 34.54 16.44 -8.46
CA LEU A 62 33.23 15.79 -8.26
C LEU A 62 32.11 16.76 -7.85
N ASP A 63 32.43 17.81 -7.08
CA ASP A 63 31.47 18.83 -6.67
C ASP A 63 31.01 19.69 -7.85
N ARG A 64 31.90 19.96 -8.81
CA ARG A 64 31.58 20.71 -10.03
C ARG A 64 30.72 19.89 -11.00
N LEU A 65 30.92 18.58 -11.04
CA LEU A 65 30.03 17.65 -11.75
C LEU A 65 28.64 17.60 -11.10
N ARG A 66 28.57 17.66 -9.78
CA ARG A 66 27.32 17.70 -9.02
C ARG A 66 26.58 19.01 -9.23
N GLU A 67 27.27 20.15 -9.24
CA GLU A 67 26.70 21.44 -9.62
C GLU A 67 26.18 21.43 -11.05
N ILE A 68 26.95 20.95 -12.03
CA ILE A 68 26.48 20.86 -13.43
C ILE A 68 25.25 19.95 -13.56
N LEU A 69 25.18 18.88 -12.76
CA LEU A 69 24.02 17.98 -12.75
C LEU A 69 22.80 18.66 -12.12
N MET A 70 22.99 19.40 -11.03
CA MET A 70 21.92 20.12 -10.34
C MET A 70 21.46 21.35 -11.13
N ASP A 71 22.34 22.04 -11.85
CA ASP A 71 22.02 23.11 -12.80
C ASP A 71 21.24 22.58 -13.99
N LYS A 72 21.59 21.38 -14.51
CA LYS A 72 20.80 20.72 -15.56
C LYS A 72 19.45 20.24 -15.06
N LEU A 73 19.37 19.73 -13.83
CA LEU A 73 18.11 19.34 -13.20
C LEU A 73 17.22 20.55 -12.91
N THR A 74 17.77 21.67 -12.47
CA THR A 74 17.02 22.92 -12.25
C THR A 74 16.65 23.60 -13.56
N GLN A 75 17.48 23.55 -14.61
CA GLN A 75 17.10 23.97 -15.96
C GLN A 75 15.95 23.10 -16.51
N MET A 76 16.00 21.78 -16.28
CA MET A 76 14.90 20.88 -16.61
C MET A 76 13.63 21.17 -15.79
N ASP A 77 13.74 21.57 -14.52
CA ASP A 77 12.61 21.97 -13.68
C ASP A 77 12.05 23.37 -14.03
N THR A 78 12.87 24.31 -14.52
CA THR A 78 12.40 25.59 -15.07
C THR A 78 11.75 25.42 -16.45
N ASP A 79 12.25 24.49 -17.27
CA ASP A 79 11.60 24.11 -18.53
C ASP A 79 10.30 23.32 -18.28
N TYR A 80 10.23 22.50 -17.22
CA TYR A 80 9.01 21.80 -16.81
C TYR A 80 7.97 22.74 -16.17
N SER A 81 8.37 23.64 -15.28
CA SER A 81 7.45 24.60 -14.64
C SER A 81 7.04 25.76 -15.57
N GLY A 82 7.90 26.11 -16.53
CA GLY A 82 7.58 27.00 -17.65
C GLY A 82 6.63 26.36 -18.67
N ASN A 83 6.76 25.05 -18.94
CA ASN A 83 5.82 24.31 -19.80
C ASN A 83 4.50 23.93 -19.11
N LEU A 84 4.48 23.72 -17.79
CA LEU A 84 3.23 23.46 -17.05
C LEU A 84 2.27 24.66 -17.01
N LYS A 85 2.75 25.89 -17.30
CA LYS A 85 1.90 27.08 -17.50
C LYS A 85 1.63 27.44 -18.96
N LYS A 86 2.14 26.65 -19.92
CA LYS A 86 1.89 26.83 -21.37
C LYS A 86 1.39 25.58 -22.10
N GLU A 87 1.07 24.50 -21.39
CA GLU A 87 0.32 23.36 -21.94
C GLU A 87 -1.21 23.54 -21.80
N SER A 88 -1.70 24.76 -22.01
CA SER A 88 -3.09 25.02 -22.38
C SER A 88 -3.20 25.43 -23.86
N SER A 89 -2.50 24.71 -24.74
CA SER A 89 -2.80 24.59 -26.17
C SER A 89 -1.68 23.77 -26.83
N SER A 90 -1.69 22.46 -26.66
CA SER A 90 -1.10 21.59 -27.67
C SER A 90 -1.76 21.96 -29.01
N PRO A 91 -1.01 22.18 -30.11
CA PRO A 91 -1.64 22.29 -31.42
C PRO A 91 -2.49 21.06 -31.57
N LYS A 92 -3.80 21.23 -31.76
CA LYS A 92 -4.66 20.14 -32.21
C LYS A 92 -3.89 19.50 -33.36
N GLU A 93 -3.53 18.21 -33.23
CA GLU A 93 -3.36 17.39 -34.44
C GLU A 93 -4.53 17.79 -35.34
N PRO A 94 -4.29 18.20 -36.60
CA PRO A 94 -5.38 18.59 -37.47
C PRO A 94 -6.41 17.49 -37.34
N SER A 95 -7.58 17.87 -36.81
CA SER A 95 -8.69 16.94 -36.65
C SER A 95 -8.74 16.17 -37.95
N PRO A 96 -8.79 14.83 -37.92
CA PRO A 96 -8.99 14.07 -39.15
C PRO A 96 -10.10 14.81 -39.90
N PRO A 97 -9.90 15.14 -41.19
CA PRO A 97 -10.79 16.01 -41.93
C PRO A 97 -12.22 15.62 -41.58
N PRO A 98 -13.09 16.58 -41.19
CA PRO A 98 -14.42 16.27 -40.68
C PRO A 98 -14.99 15.20 -41.60
N LYS A 99 -15.23 14.00 -41.06
CA LYS A 99 -15.79 12.90 -41.85
C LYS A 99 -17.01 13.52 -42.51
N GLU A 100 -17.00 13.63 -43.84
CA GLU A 100 -18.15 14.14 -44.57
C GLU A 100 -19.32 13.26 -44.16
N THR A 101 -20.20 13.82 -43.33
CA THR A 101 -21.36 13.10 -42.86
C THR A 101 -22.28 12.95 -44.05
N THR A 102 -22.66 11.71 -44.33
CA THR A 102 -23.63 11.48 -45.39
C THR A 102 -24.96 12.17 -44.98
N PRO A 103 -25.80 12.60 -45.93
CA PRO A 103 -27.12 13.15 -45.60
C PRO A 103 -27.97 12.21 -44.73
N ALA A 104 -27.70 10.90 -44.79
CA ALA A 104 -28.33 9.90 -43.91
C ALA A 104 -27.84 10.00 -42.46
N GLN A 105 -26.54 10.23 -42.24
CA GLN A 105 -25.95 10.43 -40.91
C GLN A 105 -26.41 11.73 -40.25
N ASP A 106 -26.58 12.81 -41.02
CA ASP A 106 -27.12 14.07 -40.49
C ASP A 106 -28.58 13.89 -40.02
N LYS A 107 -29.42 13.25 -40.83
CA LYS A 107 -30.80 12.88 -40.45
C LYS A 107 -30.84 11.95 -39.23
N ALA A 108 -29.94 10.97 -39.16
CA ALA A 108 -29.82 10.11 -37.99
C ALA A 108 -29.49 10.92 -36.72
N MET A 109 -28.70 11.98 -36.86
CA MET A 109 -28.33 12.84 -35.74
C MET A 109 -29.45 13.78 -35.29
N GLU A 110 -30.29 14.24 -36.21
CA GLU A 110 -31.54 14.94 -35.93
C GLU A 110 -32.50 14.04 -35.14
N GLU A 111 -32.76 12.82 -35.62
CA GLU A 111 -33.60 11.83 -34.93
C GLU A 111 -33.05 11.48 -33.54
N LYS A 112 -31.73 11.29 -33.40
CA LYS A 112 -31.10 11.12 -32.08
C LYS A 112 -31.39 12.30 -31.15
N ASN A 113 -31.37 13.54 -31.64
CA ASN A 113 -31.63 14.72 -30.81
C ASN A 113 -33.09 14.78 -30.37
N LEU A 114 -34.03 14.39 -31.23
CA LEU A 114 -35.45 14.21 -30.88
C LEU A 114 -35.62 13.12 -29.81
N GLY A 115 -34.95 11.97 -29.98
CA GLY A 115 -34.93 10.90 -28.98
C GLY A 115 -34.34 11.34 -27.64
N ASN A 116 -33.26 12.14 -27.66
CA ASN A 116 -32.69 12.75 -26.44
C ASN A 116 -33.67 13.71 -25.75
N ALA A 117 -34.45 14.48 -26.53
CA ALA A 117 -35.46 15.39 -26.00
C ALA A 117 -36.62 14.61 -25.35
N ALA A 118 -37.12 13.57 -26.01
CA ALA A 118 -38.14 12.67 -25.47
C ALA A 118 -37.65 11.95 -24.19
N TYR A 119 -36.41 11.47 -24.19
CA TYR A 119 -35.78 10.86 -23.01
C TYR A 119 -35.72 11.81 -21.80
N LYS A 120 -35.36 13.09 -22.03
CA LYS A 120 -35.37 14.11 -20.96
C LYS A 120 -36.76 14.37 -20.40
N GLN A 121 -37.80 14.22 -21.23
CA GLN A 121 -39.20 14.33 -20.83
C GLN A 121 -39.74 13.03 -20.20
N ARG A 122 -38.91 11.98 -20.06
CA ARG A 122 -39.32 10.63 -19.64
C ARG A 122 -40.40 10.00 -20.53
N ASN A 123 -40.55 10.48 -21.77
CA ASN A 123 -41.36 9.81 -22.77
C ASN A 123 -40.50 8.75 -23.45
N PHE A 124 -40.44 7.55 -22.85
CA PHE A 124 -39.53 6.50 -23.28
C PHE A 124 -39.98 5.82 -24.58
N GLU A 125 -41.28 5.70 -24.82
CA GLU A 125 -41.86 5.16 -26.05
C GLU A 125 -41.43 5.99 -27.26
N ALA A 126 -41.67 7.31 -27.22
CA ALA A 126 -41.22 8.21 -28.27
C ALA A 126 -39.69 8.24 -28.40
N ALA A 127 -38.95 8.11 -27.30
CA ALA A 127 -37.50 8.02 -27.34
C ALA A 127 -37.03 6.78 -28.10
N HIS A 128 -37.62 5.60 -27.85
CA HIS A 128 -37.31 4.38 -28.60
C HIS A 128 -37.60 4.52 -30.08
N GLU A 129 -38.76 5.08 -30.45
CA GLU A 129 -39.12 5.30 -31.86
C GLU A 129 -38.11 6.18 -32.60
N HIS A 130 -37.71 7.31 -32.00
CA HIS A 130 -36.71 8.20 -32.59
C HIS A 130 -35.32 7.54 -32.65
N TYR A 131 -34.93 6.75 -31.65
CA TYR A 131 -33.67 5.99 -31.72
C TYR A 131 -33.71 4.87 -32.74
N ASP A 132 -34.84 4.20 -32.93
CA ASP A 132 -34.99 3.16 -33.96
C ASP A 132 -34.85 3.74 -35.35
N LYS A 133 -35.53 4.86 -35.64
CA LYS A 133 -35.33 5.61 -36.90
C LYS A 133 -33.88 6.04 -37.09
N ALA A 134 -33.23 6.52 -36.02
CA ALA A 134 -31.82 6.91 -36.10
C ALA A 134 -30.91 5.70 -36.40
N ILE A 135 -31.16 4.54 -35.80
CA ILE A 135 -30.39 3.30 -36.02
C ILE A 135 -30.61 2.76 -37.43
N GLU A 136 -31.81 2.85 -37.98
CA GLU A 136 -32.10 2.46 -39.37
C GLU A 136 -31.32 3.32 -40.37
N LEU A 137 -31.17 4.61 -40.09
CA LEU A 137 -30.43 5.55 -40.93
C LEU A 137 -28.90 5.42 -40.80
N ASP A 138 -28.39 5.11 -39.61
CA ASP A 138 -26.96 4.92 -39.33
C ASP A 138 -26.69 3.72 -38.39
N PRO A 139 -26.75 2.48 -38.90
CA PRO A 139 -26.62 1.26 -38.08
C PRO A 139 -25.25 1.10 -37.41
N ASN A 140 -24.23 1.76 -37.95
CA ASN A 140 -22.84 1.61 -37.52
C ASN A 140 -22.47 2.49 -36.33
N ASN A 141 -23.39 3.35 -35.88
CA ASN A 141 -23.13 4.32 -34.84
C ASN A 141 -23.45 3.80 -33.44
N ILE A 142 -22.39 3.41 -32.73
CA ILE A 142 -22.45 2.94 -31.33
C ILE A 142 -23.19 3.91 -30.39
N THR A 143 -23.16 5.23 -30.65
CA THR A 143 -23.77 6.23 -29.78
C THR A 143 -25.28 6.07 -29.70
N LEU A 144 -25.92 5.71 -30.82
CA LEU A 144 -27.37 5.53 -30.91
C LEU A 144 -27.82 4.34 -30.05
N LEU A 145 -27.11 3.21 -30.17
CA LEU A 145 -27.36 2.02 -29.37
C LEU A 145 -27.10 2.26 -27.88
N ASN A 146 -26.05 3.02 -27.56
CA ASN A 146 -25.73 3.41 -26.19
C ASN A 146 -26.82 4.28 -25.55
N ASN A 147 -27.40 5.21 -26.32
CA ASN A 147 -28.50 6.05 -25.85
C ASN A 147 -29.78 5.23 -25.70
N LYS A 148 -30.10 4.36 -26.66
CA LYS A 148 -31.25 3.45 -26.56
C LYS A 148 -31.15 2.53 -25.34
N ALA A 149 -29.97 1.97 -25.08
CA ALA A 149 -29.72 1.18 -23.88
C ALA A 149 -29.89 2.00 -22.59
N ALA A 150 -29.59 3.30 -22.61
CA ALA A 150 -29.86 4.18 -21.47
C ALA A 150 -31.37 4.36 -21.22
N VAL A 151 -32.19 4.43 -22.27
CA VAL A 151 -33.66 4.45 -22.14
C VAL A 151 -34.14 3.19 -21.42
N TYR A 152 -33.75 2.01 -21.89
CA TYR A 152 -34.12 0.74 -21.25
C TYR A 152 -33.64 0.64 -19.80
N PHE A 153 -32.48 1.22 -19.49
CA PHE A 153 -31.97 1.27 -18.12
C PHE A 153 -32.87 2.10 -17.19
N GLU A 154 -33.34 3.27 -17.64
CA GLU A 154 -34.23 4.14 -16.86
C GLU A 154 -35.66 3.57 -16.75
N GLU A 155 -36.13 2.82 -17.75
CA GLU A 155 -37.39 2.06 -17.68
C GLU A 155 -37.35 0.91 -16.66
N GLY A 156 -36.15 0.51 -16.23
CA GLY A 156 -35.95 -0.67 -15.39
C GLY A 156 -35.90 -1.99 -16.17
N ASN A 157 -35.90 -1.96 -17.50
CA ASN A 157 -35.73 -3.15 -18.34
C ASN A 157 -34.23 -3.43 -18.54
N TYR A 158 -33.62 -4.02 -17.51
CA TYR A 158 -32.17 -4.25 -17.45
C TYR A 158 -31.71 -5.30 -18.46
N GLU A 159 -32.53 -6.31 -18.76
CA GLU A 159 -32.21 -7.36 -19.74
C GLU A 159 -32.03 -6.76 -21.14
N LYS A 160 -33.00 -5.95 -21.60
CA LYS A 160 -32.89 -5.26 -22.89
C LYS A 160 -31.75 -4.25 -22.89
N CYS A 161 -31.53 -3.52 -21.79
CA CYS A 161 -30.38 -2.63 -21.67
C CYS A 161 -29.06 -3.39 -21.91
N ILE A 162 -28.88 -4.57 -21.30
CA ILE A 162 -27.68 -5.38 -21.46
C ILE A 162 -27.56 -5.88 -22.91
N GLU A 163 -28.66 -6.32 -23.52
CA GLU A 163 -28.68 -6.76 -24.92
C GLU A 163 -28.22 -5.66 -25.88
N PHE A 164 -28.81 -4.47 -25.79
CA PHE A 164 -28.45 -3.33 -26.64
C PHE A 164 -27.02 -2.83 -26.37
N CYS A 165 -26.55 -2.85 -25.12
CA CYS A 165 -25.15 -2.53 -24.84
C CYS A 165 -24.18 -3.57 -25.41
N LYS A 166 -24.51 -4.87 -25.41
CA LYS A 166 -23.66 -5.90 -26.05
C LYS A 166 -23.59 -5.66 -27.56
N LYS A 167 -24.73 -5.45 -28.21
CA LYS A 167 -24.79 -5.06 -29.64
C LYS A 167 -23.95 -3.80 -29.92
N ALA A 168 -24.02 -2.80 -29.03
CA ALA A 168 -23.22 -1.57 -29.13
C ALA A 168 -21.71 -1.86 -29.06
N VAL A 169 -21.28 -2.77 -28.19
CA VAL A 169 -19.87 -3.17 -28.08
C VAL A 169 -19.40 -3.90 -29.34
N ASP A 170 -20.21 -4.82 -29.87
CA ASP A 170 -19.87 -5.60 -31.07
C ASP A 170 -19.72 -4.68 -32.29
N ILE A 171 -20.74 -3.85 -32.56
CA ILE A 171 -20.73 -2.85 -33.64
C ILE A 171 -19.60 -1.83 -33.43
N GLY A 172 -19.36 -1.42 -32.18
CA GLY A 172 -18.26 -0.52 -31.83
C GLY A 172 -16.89 -1.08 -32.18
N ARG A 173 -16.66 -2.37 -31.93
CA ARG A 173 -15.40 -3.04 -32.23
C ARG A 173 -15.23 -3.26 -33.73
N GLU A 174 -16.28 -3.67 -34.43
CA GLU A 174 -16.29 -3.86 -35.88
C GLU A 174 -15.97 -2.55 -36.62
N ASN A 175 -16.62 -1.45 -36.20
CA ASN A 175 -16.48 -0.14 -36.82
C ASN A 175 -15.30 0.69 -36.27
N ARG A 176 -14.47 0.11 -35.38
CA ARG A 176 -13.33 0.78 -34.72
C ARG A 176 -13.73 2.11 -34.08
N ALA A 177 -14.87 2.13 -33.41
CA ALA A 177 -15.38 3.28 -32.69
C ALA A 177 -14.44 3.65 -31.52
N ASP A 178 -14.62 4.86 -31.01
CA ASP A 178 -13.84 5.34 -29.87
C ASP A 178 -14.00 4.40 -28.65
N TYR A 179 -12.87 4.00 -28.08
CA TYR A 179 -12.83 3.04 -26.97
C TYR A 179 -13.54 3.58 -25.71
N SER A 180 -13.69 4.89 -25.55
CA SER A 180 -14.50 5.44 -24.44
C SER A 180 -15.98 5.11 -24.58
N LEU A 181 -16.51 5.03 -25.81
CA LEU A 181 -17.92 4.68 -26.07
C LEU A 181 -18.18 3.20 -25.78
N ILE A 182 -17.23 2.33 -26.10
CA ILE A 182 -17.25 0.90 -25.75
C ILE A 182 -17.16 0.75 -24.22
N GLY A 183 -16.23 1.47 -23.58
CA GLY A 183 -16.10 1.51 -22.12
C GLY A 183 -17.40 1.95 -21.44
N LYS A 184 -18.10 2.98 -21.96
CA LYS A 184 -19.41 3.43 -21.47
C LYS A 184 -20.50 2.37 -21.61
N ALA A 185 -20.53 1.65 -22.74
CA ALA A 185 -21.48 0.55 -22.94
C ALA A 185 -21.27 -0.56 -21.90
N LEU A 186 -20.02 -0.99 -21.69
CA LEU A 186 -19.65 -1.99 -20.70
C LEU A 186 -19.95 -1.53 -19.26
N ALA A 187 -19.70 -0.26 -18.94
CA ALA A 187 -20.05 0.31 -17.64
C ALA A 187 -21.56 0.30 -17.39
N ARG A 188 -22.37 0.54 -18.43
CA ARG A 188 -23.84 0.46 -18.33
C ARG A 188 -24.33 -0.97 -18.12
N ILE A 189 -23.71 -1.96 -18.77
CA ILE A 189 -23.95 -3.39 -18.48
C ILE A 189 -23.65 -3.68 -17.00
N GLY A 190 -22.51 -3.19 -16.50
CA GLY A 190 -22.16 -3.30 -15.07
C GLY A 190 -23.25 -2.70 -14.16
N ASN A 191 -23.70 -1.48 -14.45
CA ASN A 191 -24.79 -0.83 -13.70
C ASN A 191 -26.10 -1.63 -13.75
N ALA A 192 -26.44 -2.24 -14.90
CA ALA A 192 -27.64 -3.05 -15.06
C ALA A 192 -27.58 -4.33 -14.19
N TYR A 193 -26.43 -5.01 -14.17
CA TYR A 193 -26.23 -6.16 -13.28
C TYR A 193 -26.30 -5.80 -11.79
N VAL A 194 -25.85 -4.60 -11.39
CA VAL A 194 -26.05 -4.12 -10.02
C VAL A 194 -27.53 -4.04 -9.67
N LYS A 195 -28.37 -3.53 -10.58
CA LYS A 195 -29.81 -3.42 -10.37
C LYS A 195 -30.51 -4.79 -10.34
N LEU A 196 -29.99 -5.77 -11.07
CA LEU A 196 -30.45 -7.15 -11.03
C LEU A 196 -29.96 -7.93 -9.78
N GLY A 197 -29.08 -7.34 -8.96
CA GLY A 197 -28.50 -8.00 -7.78
C GLY A 197 -27.35 -8.96 -8.08
N ASP A 198 -26.95 -9.10 -9.35
CA ASP A 198 -25.82 -9.95 -9.75
C ASP A 198 -24.50 -9.16 -9.69
N LEU A 199 -24.01 -9.01 -8.48
CA LEU A 199 -22.78 -8.26 -8.19
C LEU A 199 -21.53 -8.89 -8.84
N LYS A 200 -21.52 -10.22 -9.07
CA LYS A 200 -20.38 -10.92 -9.69
C LYS A 200 -20.25 -10.54 -11.16
N ASN A 201 -21.37 -10.57 -11.90
CA ASN A 201 -21.36 -10.12 -13.29
C ASN A 201 -21.13 -8.61 -13.40
N ALA A 202 -21.69 -7.81 -12.48
CA ALA A 202 -21.41 -6.38 -12.42
C ALA A 202 -19.90 -6.09 -12.31
N LEU A 203 -19.20 -6.79 -11.41
CA LEU A 203 -17.76 -6.66 -11.22
C LEU A 203 -16.98 -7.00 -12.49
N ASN A 204 -17.30 -8.12 -13.13
CA ASN A 204 -16.69 -8.56 -14.38
C ASN A 204 -16.83 -7.51 -15.49
N PHE A 205 -18.02 -6.92 -15.66
CA PHE A 205 -18.25 -5.90 -16.68
C PHE A 205 -17.61 -4.55 -16.35
N TYR A 206 -17.48 -4.18 -15.08
CA TYR A 206 -16.67 -3.03 -14.71
C TYR A 206 -15.19 -3.24 -14.97
N ASP A 207 -14.65 -4.43 -14.70
CA ASP A 207 -13.25 -4.74 -15.03
C ASP A 207 -13.01 -4.69 -16.54
N LYS A 208 -13.95 -5.22 -17.35
CA LYS A 208 -13.93 -5.07 -18.82
C LYS A 208 -14.00 -3.60 -19.24
N SER A 209 -14.92 -2.82 -18.68
CA SER A 209 -15.03 -1.39 -18.97
C SER A 209 -13.72 -0.64 -18.70
N LEU A 210 -13.10 -0.91 -17.53
CA LEU A 210 -11.86 -0.28 -17.11
C LEU A 210 -10.64 -0.72 -17.94
N SER A 211 -10.69 -1.91 -18.55
CA SER A 211 -9.67 -2.35 -19.50
C SER A 211 -9.75 -1.63 -20.84
N GLU A 212 -10.94 -1.19 -21.25
CA GLU A 212 -11.14 -0.41 -22.49
C GLU A 212 -10.85 1.08 -22.26
N HIS A 213 -11.43 1.64 -21.19
CA HIS A 213 -11.26 3.04 -20.83
C HIS A 213 -11.38 3.24 -19.32
N ARG A 214 -10.28 3.69 -18.70
CA ARG A 214 -10.24 3.91 -17.24
C ARG A 214 -11.00 5.17 -16.86
N GLU A 215 -12.22 5.00 -16.35
CA GLU A 215 -13.06 6.08 -15.88
C GLU A 215 -13.12 6.11 -14.33
N PRO A 216 -12.83 7.25 -13.66
CA PRO A 216 -12.77 7.33 -12.20
C PRO A 216 -14.06 6.95 -11.46
N THR A 217 -15.25 7.27 -11.98
CA THR A 217 -16.52 6.90 -11.33
C THR A 217 -16.75 5.38 -11.35
N VAL A 218 -16.39 4.71 -12.45
CA VAL A 218 -16.44 3.25 -12.58
C VAL A 218 -15.45 2.58 -11.63
N VAL A 219 -14.24 3.14 -11.46
CA VAL A 219 -13.27 2.63 -10.47
C VAL A 219 -13.86 2.61 -9.06
N LYS A 220 -14.53 3.69 -8.65
CA LYS A 220 -15.17 3.79 -7.32
C LYS A 220 -16.27 2.74 -7.16
N LYS A 221 -17.22 2.67 -8.11
CA LYS A 221 -18.30 1.66 -8.09
C LYS A 221 -17.77 0.23 -8.04
N ARG A 222 -16.72 -0.06 -8.83
CA ARG A 222 -16.05 -1.36 -8.85
C ARG A 222 -15.44 -1.72 -7.49
N GLN A 223 -14.81 -0.76 -6.81
CA GLN A 223 -14.25 -0.94 -5.47
C GLN A 223 -15.34 -1.18 -4.42
N GLU A 224 -16.45 -0.43 -4.49
CA GLU A 224 -17.60 -0.59 -3.58
C GLU A 224 -18.22 -1.98 -3.71
N ILE A 225 -18.46 -2.46 -4.93
CA ILE A 225 -18.99 -3.82 -5.17
C ILE A 225 -18.01 -4.89 -4.71
N ALA A 226 -16.72 -4.74 -5.01
CA ALA A 226 -15.72 -5.70 -4.56
C ALA A 226 -15.68 -5.79 -3.02
N LYS A 227 -15.84 -4.66 -2.33
CA LYS A 227 -15.95 -4.62 -0.87
C LYS A 227 -17.22 -5.29 -0.38
N GLN A 228 -18.36 -5.04 -1.03
CA GLN A 228 -19.64 -5.65 -0.67
C GLN A 228 -19.60 -7.17 -0.84
N LEU A 229 -19.13 -7.67 -1.99
CA LEU A 229 -18.96 -9.11 -2.23
C LEU A 229 -18.05 -9.77 -1.19
N ALA A 230 -16.93 -9.13 -0.84
CA ALA A 230 -16.03 -9.67 0.18
C ALA A 230 -16.67 -9.70 1.58
N GLU A 231 -17.57 -8.77 1.88
CA GLU A 231 -18.32 -8.75 3.14
C GLU A 231 -19.42 -9.81 3.15
N ASP A 232 -20.15 -9.96 2.04
CA ASP A 232 -21.19 -11.01 1.89
C ASP A 232 -20.57 -12.41 1.95
N GLU A 233 -19.39 -12.62 1.35
CA GLU A 233 -18.64 -13.86 1.44
C GLU A 233 -18.20 -14.16 2.88
N LYS A 234 -17.75 -13.15 3.64
CA LYS A 234 -17.41 -13.33 5.06
C LYS A 234 -18.63 -13.69 5.90
N ARG A 235 -19.76 -13.02 5.67
CA ARG A 235 -21.03 -13.29 6.36
C ARG A 235 -21.55 -14.69 6.05
N ALA A 236 -21.48 -15.12 4.79
CA ALA A 236 -21.85 -16.47 4.39
C ALA A 236 -20.92 -17.53 5.00
N TYR A 237 -19.66 -17.18 5.25
CA TYR A 237 -18.69 -18.08 5.89
C TYR A 237 -18.86 -18.17 7.41
N TYR A 238 -19.51 -17.19 8.03
CA TYR A 238 -19.69 -17.09 9.47
C TYR A 238 -20.54 -18.24 10.00
N ASN A 239 -19.95 -19.03 10.91
CA ASN A 239 -20.63 -20.14 11.58
C ASN A 239 -19.99 -20.38 12.96
N PRO A 240 -20.62 -19.92 14.06
CA PRO A 240 -20.09 -20.06 15.41
C PRO A 240 -19.93 -21.52 15.86
N GLN A 241 -20.84 -22.41 15.47
CA GLN A 241 -20.81 -23.81 15.87
C GLN A 241 -19.62 -24.54 15.22
N LEU A 242 -19.44 -24.37 13.91
CA LEU A 242 -18.29 -24.95 13.20
C LEU A 242 -16.97 -24.32 13.67
N SER A 243 -16.99 -23.03 14.02
CA SER A 243 -15.83 -22.38 14.66
C SER A 243 -15.45 -23.06 15.97
N LEU A 244 -16.44 -23.39 16.82
CA LEU A 244 -16.22 -24.09 18.08
C LEU A 244 -15.61 -25.48 17.85
N GLU A 245 -16.10 -26.23 16.87
CA GLU A 245 -15.55 -27.55 16.51
C GLU A 245 -14.09 -27.46 16.05
N GLU A 246 -13.76 -26.51 15.17
CA GLU A 246 -12.37 -26.31 14.72
C GLU A 246 -11.47 -25.80 15.84
N LYS A 247 -11.99 -24.99 16.77
CA LYS A 247 -11.29 -24.58 17.99
C LYS A 247 -10.95 -25.79 18.86
N GLU A 248 -11.88 -26.71 19.09
CA GLU A 248 -11.60 -27.91 19.89
C GLU A 248 -10.58 -28.84 19.21
N LYS A 249 -10.63 -28.99 17.88
CA LYS A 249 -9.55 -29.68 17.12
C LYS A 249 -8.20 -28.97 17.29
N GLY A 250 -8.18 -27.63 17.24
CA GLY A 250 -6.99 -26.83 17.52
C GLY A 250 -6.44 -27.07 18.94
N ASN A 251 -7.32 -27.15 19.94
CA ASN A 251 -6.95 -27.46 21.32
C ASN A 251 -6.31 -28.85 21.43
N GLN A 252 -6.83 -29.85 20.70
CA GLN A 252 -6.25 -31.20 20.68
C GLN A 252 -4.84 -31.20 20.08
N PHE A 253 -4.65 -30.61 18.90
CA PHE A 253 -3.32 -30.51 18.28
C PHE A 253 -2.34 -29.72 19.15
N PHE A 254 -2.80 -28.68 19.85
CA PHE A 254 -1.97 -27.94 20.78
C PHE A 254 -1.49 -28.81 21.95
N LYS A 255 -2.37 -29.64 22.53
CA LYS A 255 -2.02 -30.59 23.60
C LYS A 255 -1.05 -31.67 23.12
N GLU A 256 -1.16 -32.08 21.86
CA GLU A 256 -0.23 -33.02 21.21
C GLU A 256 1.12 -32.40 20.83
N GLY A 257 1.31 -31.08 21.01
CA GLY A 257 2.52 -30.36 20.60
C GLY A 257 2.64 -30.13 19.09
N LYS A 258 1.59 -30.44 18.32
CA LYS A 258 1.50 -30.21 16.87
C LYS A 258 1.05 -28.78 16.57
N TYR A 259 1.92 -27.82 16.88
CA TYR A 259 1.60 -26.39 16.81
C TYR A 259 1.26 -25.88 15.40
N PRO A 260 1.92 -26.29 14.31
CA PRO A 260 1.56 -25.85 12.95
C PRO A 260 0.13 -26.28 12.55
N GLU A 261 -0.27 -27.50 12.90
CA GLU A 261 -1.61 -28.03 12.69
C GLU A 261 -2.64 -27.28 13.53
N ALA A 262 -2.31 -27.00 14.80
CA ALA A 262 -3.15 -26.18 15.67
C ALA A 262 -3.37 -24.77 15.09
N VAL A 263 -2.33 -24.13 14.55
CA VAL A 263 -2.45 -22.82 13.87
C VAL A 263 -3.42 -22.89 12.69
N LYS A 264 -3.37 -23.96 11.88
CA LYS A 264 -4.30 -24.15 10.74
C LYS A 264 -5.75 -24.24 11.25
N ARG A 265 -6.00 -25.02 12.30
CA ARG A 265 -7.34 -25.20 12.89
C ARG A 265 -7.86 -23.92 13.53
N TYR A 266 -7.07 -23.21 14.33
CA TYR A 266 -7.49 -21.92 14.87
C TYR A 266 -7.69 -20.86 13.78
N THR A 267 -6.90 -20.88 12.71
CA THR A 267 -7.10 -19.96 11.58
C THR A 267 -8.42 -20.22 10.89
N GLU A 268 -8.80 -21.49 10.73
CA GLU A 268 -10.12 -21.85 10.21
C GLU A 268 -11.24 -21.43 11.16
N ALA A 269 -11.09 -21.68 12.46
CA ALA A 269 -12.04 -21.23 13.48
C ALA A 269 -12.24 -19.70 13.45
N ILE A 270 -11.16 -18.92 13.30
CA ILE A 270 -11.19 -17.45 13.20
C ILE A 270 -11.93 -17.00 11.93
N LYS A 271 -11.75 -17.67 10.80
CA LYS A 271 -12.50 -17.33 9.58
C LYS A 271 -14.01 -17.53 9.80
N ARG A 272 -14.39 -18.58 10.53
CA ARG A 272 -15.78 -18.92 10.84
C ARG A 272 -16.40 -18.03 11.92
N ASN A 273 -15.63 -17.59 12.89
CA ASN A 273 -16.06 -16.62 13.90
C ASN A 273 -14.95 -15.60 14.18
N PRO A 274 -14.89 -14.51 13.39
CA PRO A 274 -13.84 -13.50 13.54
C PRO A 274 -13.93 -12.68 14.83
N GLU A 275 -15.07 -12.75 15.53
CA GLU A 275 -15.38 -11.91 16.71
C GLU A 275 -14.96 -12.57 18.03
N ASP A 276 -14.68 -13.88 18.04
CA ASP A 276 -14.20 -14.56 19.25
C ASP A 276 -12.71 -14.28 19.48
N GLY A 277 -12.44 -13.32 20.37
CA GLY A 277 -11.09 -12.93 20.81
C GLY A 277 -10.25 -14.13 21.30
N LYS A 278 -10.87 -15.12 21.95
CA LYS A 278 -10.16 -16.28 22.53
C LYS A 278 -9.45 -17.10 21.47
N LEU A 279 -9.99 -17.17 20.24
CA LEU A 279 -9.37 -17.88 19.12
C LEU A 279 -8.02 -17.26 18.74
N TYR A 280 -7.93 -15.93 18.74
CA TYR A 280 -6.67 -15.22 18.48
C TYR A 280 -5.66 -15.48 19.59
N SER A 281 -6.08 -15.45 20.86
CA SER A 281 -5.17 -15.77 21.98
C SER A 281 -4.66 -17.22 21.92
N ASN A 282 -5.51 -18.17 21.54
CA ASN A 282 -5.12 -19.57 21.38
C ASN A 282 -4.13 -19.76 20.22
N ARG A 283 -4.35 -19.07 19.09
CA ARG A 283 -3.38 -19.09 17.97
C ARG A 283 -2.08 -18.37 18.32
N ALA A 284 -2.13 -17.27 19.07
CA ALA A 284 -0.96 -16.58 19.60
C ALA A 284 -0.11 -17.51 20.47
N ALA A 285 -0.74 -18.35 21.31
CA ALA A 285 -0.03 -19.36 22.09
C ALA A 285 0.76 -20.34 21.21
N CYS A 286 0.17 -20.78 20.08
CA CYS A 286 0.88 -21.61 19.10
C CYS A 286 2.05 -20.86 18.46
N TYR A 287 1.86 -19.60 18.06
CA TYR A 287 2.92 -18.78 17.48
C TYR A 287 4.08 -18.57 18.45
N THR A 288 3.81 -18.34 19.73
CA THR A 288 4.86 -18.27 20.76
C THR A 288 5.64 -19.58 20.85
N LYS A 289 4.98 -20.74 20.78
CA LYS A 289 5.65 -22.06 20.77
C LYS A 289 6.47 -22.31 19.50
N LEU A 290 6.07 -21.71 18.39
CA LEU A 290 6.80 -21.72 17.11
C LEU A 290 7.88 -20.62 17.01
N MET A 291 8.08 -19.81 18.06
CA MET A 291 8.98 -18.65 18.07
C MET A 291 8.62 -17.54 17.06
N GLU A 292 7.38 -17.53 16.56
CA GLU A 292 6.84 -16.52 15.65
C GLU A 292 6.23 -15.35 16.45
N PHE A 293 7.07 -14.66 17.23
CA PHE A 293 6.63 -13.70 18.24
C PHE A 293 5.90 -12.48 17.67
N GLN A 294 6.24 -12.03 16.46
CA GLN A 294 5.54 -10.92 15.78
C GLN A 294 4.09 -11.30 15.42
N MET A 295 3.86 -12.53 14.97
CA MET A 295 2.52 -13.03 14.68
C MET A 295 1.71 -13.21 15.96
N ALA A 296 2.35 -13.73 17.02
CA ALA A 296 1.73 -13.82 18.35
C ALA A 296 1.30 -12.44 18.88
N LEU A 297 2.16 -11.42 18.73
CA LEU A 297 1.86 -10.04 19.13
C LEU A 297 0.65 -9.48 18.39
N SER A 298 0.59 -9.64 17.06
CA SER A 298 -0.54 -9.19 16.24
C SER A 298 -1.87 -9.83 16.67
N ASP A 299 -1.86 -11.13 16.96
CA ASP A 299 -3.04 -11.85 17.43
C ASP A 299 -3.44 -11.45 18.85
N CYS A 300 -2.49 -11.19 19.75
CA CYS A 300 -2.80 -10.68 21.08
C CYS A 300 -3.44 -9.29 21.00
N GLU A 301 -2.96 -8.41 20.12
CA GLU A 301 -3.55 -7.08 19.92
C GLU A 301 -4.97 -7.14 19.33
N LYS A 302 -5.22 -8.08 18.40
CA LYS A 302 -6.59 -8.33 17.92
C LYS A 302 -7.49 -8.88 19.02
N CYS A 303 -7.00 -9.83 19.81
CA CYS A 303 -7.74 -10.34 20.95
C CYS A 303 -8.13 -9.24 21.94
N ILE A 304 -7.19 -8.34 22.28
CA ILE A 304 -7.44 -7.22 23.21
C ILE A 304 -8.44 -6.22 22.62
N LYS A 305 -8.40 -5.97 21.30
CA LYS A 305 -9.39 -5.11 20.63
C LYS A 305 -10.81 -5.70 20.67
N LEU A 306 -10.94 -7.03 20.62
CA LEU A 306 -12.23 -7.74 20.66
C LEU A 306 -12.73 -7.94 22.08
N ASP A 307 -11.84 -8.33 23.00
CA ASP A 307 -12.13 -8.54 24.42
C ASP A 307 -11.03 -7.90 25.28
N PRO A 308 -11.21 -6.62 25.68
CA PRO A 308 -10.27 -5.90 26.53
C PRO A 308 -10.16 -6.47 27.95
N THR A 309 -11.08 -7.34 28.37
CA THR A 309 -11.07 -7.94 29.71
C THR A 309 -10.28 -9.26 29.76
N PHE A 310 -9.83 -9.76 28.60
CA PHE A 310 -9.17 -11.05 28.52
C PHE A 310 -7.69 -10.99 28.93
N ILE A 311 -7.44 -11.15 30.23
CA ILE A 311 -6.12 -11.07 30.89
C ILE A 311 -5.04 -11.88 30.16
N LYS A 312 -5.37 -13.11 29.71
CA LYS A 312 -4.41 -14.00 29.03
C LYS A 312 -3.83 -13.38 27.75
N ALA A 313 -4.55 -12.51 27.06
CA ALA A 313 -4.01 -11.82 25.88
C ALA A 313 -2.93 -10.81 26.24
N TYR A 314 -3.09 -10.08 27.35
CA TYR A 314 -2.09 -9.14 27.84
C TYR A 314 -0.83 -9.85 28.34
N ILE A 315 -1.00 -10.97 29.06
CA ILE A 315 0.12 -11.80 29.51
C ILE A 315 0.90 -12.35 28.32
N ARG A 316 0.21 -12.93 27.33
CA ARG A 316 0.86 -13.44 26.10
C ARG A 316 1.53 -12.33 25.29
N LYS A 317 0.93 -11.14 25.24
CA LYS A 317 1.53 -9.94 24.64
C LYS A 317 2.83 -9.58 25.33
N GLY A 318 2.84 -9.52 26.67
CA GLY A 318 4.03 -9.27 27.46
C GLY A 318 5.13 -10.31 27.20
N ALA A 319 4.79 -11.59 27.23
CA ALA A 319 5.73 -12.68 26.93
C ALA A 319 6.31 -12.60 25.51
N ALA A 320 5.49 -12.29 24.50
CA ALA A 320 5.95 -12.11 23.13
C ALA A 320 6.91 -10.91 23.01
N LEU A 321 6.62 -9.80 23.70
CA LEU A 321 7.48 -8.60 23.72
C LEU A 321 8.80 -8.86 24.45
N MET A 322 8.79 -9.65 25.53
CA MET A 322 10.01 -10.10 26.20
C MET A 322 10.89 -10.92 25.25
N ALA A 323 10.30 -11.86 24.51
CA ALA A 323 11.03 -12.64 23.50
C ALA A 323 11.57 -11.78 22.34
N LEU A 324 10.89 -10.67 22.02
CA LEU A 324 11.36 -9.67 21.05
C LEU A 324 12.40 -8.68 21.62
N LYS A 325 12.82 -8.85 22.88
CA LYS A 325 13.73 -7.94 23.60
C LYS A 325 13.21 -6.50 23.71
N GLU A 326 11.89 -6.36 23.88
CA GLU A 326 11.23 -5.07 24.12
C GLU A 326 10.65 -4.99 25.55
N PRO A 327 11.50 -5.03 26.60
CA PRO A 327 11.04 -5.20 27.98
C PRO A 327 10.19 -4.01 28.49
N LEU A 328 10.46 -2.78 28.04
CA LEU A 328 9.64 -1.61 28.40
C LEU A 328 8.19 -1.73 27.90
N ARG A 329 7.99 -2.27 26.69
CA ARG A 329 6.64 -2.51 26.15
C ARG A 329 6.00 -3.72 26.83
N ALA A 330 6.79 -4.72 27.20
CA ALA A 330 6.31 -5.87 27.96
C ALA A 330 5.80 -5.47 29.36
N MET A 331 6.54 -4.62 30.07
CA MET A 331 6.13 -4.08 31.38
C MET A 331 4.75 -3.43 31.30
N LYS A 332 4.51 -2.57 30.30
CA LYS A 332 3.19 -1.96 30.07
C LYS A 332 2.10 -3.00 29.83
N ALA A 333 2.39 -4.04 29.04
CA ALA A 333 1.42 -5.10 28.79
C ALA A 333 1.06 -5.88 30.07
N PHE A 334 2.05 -6.19 30.92
CA PHE A 334 1.80 -6.84 32.21
C PHE A 334 1.11 -5.93 33.22
N GLU A 335 1.44 -4.63 33.24
CA GLU A 335 0.74 -3.64 34.06
C GLU A 335 -0.75 -3.59 33.70
N GLU A 336 -1.09 -3.55 32.40
CA GLU A 336 -2.49 -3.62 31.96
C GLU A 336 -3.15 -4.95 32.35
N ALA A 337 -2.43 -6.07 32.32
CA ALA A 337 -2.96 -7.34 32.84
C ALA A 337 -3.29 -7.26 34.35
N LEU A 338 -2.42 -6.63 35.13
CA LEU A 338 -2.57 -6.45 36.58
C LEU A 338 -3.65 -5.44 36.97
N LYS A 339 -3.95 -4.47 36.09
CA LYS A 339 -5.12 -3.59 36.27
C LYS A 339 -6.44 -4.36 36.20
N ILE A 340 -6.48 -5.43 35.40
CA ILE A 340 -7.66 -6.29 35.28
C ILE A 340 -7.72 -7.32 36.43
N ASP A 341 -6.59 -7.97 36.73
CA ASP A 341 -6.47 -8.90 37.86
C ASP A 341 -5.17 -8.66 38.64
N PRO A 342 -5.23 -7.91 39.75
CA PRO A 342 -4.04 -7.56 40.55
C PRO A 342 -3.32 -8.76 41.18
N ASN A 343 -4.00 -9.90 41.35
CA ASN A 343 -3.44 -11.07 42.04
C ASN A 343 -2.90 -12.12 41.04
N ASN A 344 -2.89 -11.81 39.75
CA ASN A 344 -2.47 -12.73 38.72
C ASN A 344 -0.96 -13.04 38.79
N GLN A 345 -0.59 -14.22 39.26
CA GLN A 345 0.81 -14.60 39.48
C GLN A 345 1.64 -14.59 38.18
N GLU A 346 1.06 -14.98 37.04
CA GLU A 346 1.78 -15.00 35.76
C GLU A 346 2.11 -13.57 35.30
N ALA A 347 1.18 -12.63 35.47
CA ALA A 347 1.42 -11.22 35.17
C ALA A 347 2.41 -10.56 36.15
N ILE A 348 2.34 -10.87 37.46
CA ILE A 348 3.30 -10.37 38.47
C ILE A 348 4.71 -10.85 38.14
N ASN A 349 4.86 -12.14 37.84
CA ASN A 349 6.17 -12.72 37.50
C ASN A 349 6.70 -12.13 36.20
N GLY A 350 5.86 -12.01 35.17
CA GLY A 350 6.23 -11.37 33.89
C GLY A 350 6.62 -9.89 34.06
N MET A 351 5.94 -9.14 34.93
CA MET A 351 6.29 -7.76 35.25
C MET A 351 7.66 -7.68 35.94
N ARG A 352 7.94 -8.56 36.90
CA ARG A 352 9.25 -8.64 37.57
C ARG A 352 10.36 -8.99 36.58
N GLU A 353 10.14 -9.97 35.72
CA GLU A 353 11.09 -10.38 34.69
C GLU A 353 11.38 -9.22 33.72
N ALA A 354 10.34 -8.53 33.27
CA ALA A 354 10.47 -7.38 32.40
C ALA A 354 11.20 -6.20 33.08
N ALA A 355 10.94 -5.95 34.37
CA ALA A 355 11.65 -4.95 35.15
C ALA A 355 13.14 -5.29 35.31
N CYS A 356 13.49 -6.53 35.65
CA CYS A 356 14.89 -6.97 35.73
C CYS A 356 15.61 -6.86 34.37
N ALA A 357 14.94 -7.19 33.27
CA ALA A 357 15.50 -7.02 31.92
C ALA A 357 15.69 -5.53 31.57
N CYS A 358 14.81 -4.64 32.06
CA CYS A 358 15.00 -3.20 31.95
C CYS A 358 16.16 -2.67 32.80
N ASP A 359 16.44 -3.28 33.96
CA ASP A 359 17.57 -2.93 34.83
C ASP A 359 18.91 -3.47 34.33
N GLN A 360 18.93 -4.51 33.50
CA GLN A 360 20.13 -4.96 32.76
C GLN A 360 20.41 -4.08 31.53
N SER A 361 19.37 -3.44 30.97
CA SER A 361 19.48 -2.51 29.85
C SER A 361 20.40 -1.29 30.08
N PRO A 362 20.49 -0.64 31.26
CA PRO A 362 21.46 0.44 31.49
C PRO A 362 22.93 -0.03 31.41
N ASP A 363 23.25 -1.24 31.83
CA ASP A 363 24.61 -1.77 31.69
C ASP A 363 24.93 -2.18 30.25
N GLU A 364 23.95 -2.68 29.50
CA GLU A 364 24.08 -2.91 28.05
C GLU A 364 24.15 -1.59 27.27
N ALA A 365 23.35 -0.58 27.64
CA ALA A 365 23.39 0.77 27.05
C ALA A 365 24.73 1.45 27.36
N ARG A 366 25.24 1.30 28.59
CA ARG A 366 26.57 1.77 28.98
C ARG A 366 27.68 1.01 28.24
N LYS A 367 27.59 -0.31 28.08
CA LYS A 367 28.54 -1.10 27.27
C LYS A 367 28.51 -0.68 25.80
N LYS A 368 27.33 -0.49 25.22
CA LYS A 368 27.15 -0.04 23.84
C LYS A 368 27.61 1.41 23.62
N ALA A 369 27.42 2.26 24.62
CA ALA A 369 27.96 3.61 24.61
C ALA A 369 29.49 3.62 24.75
N LEU A 370 30.08 2.68 25.49
CA LEU A 370 31.53 2.48 25.58
C LEU A 370 32.16 1.90 24.29
N GLU A 371 31.35 1.38 23.35
CA GLU A 371 31.80 0.99 22.01
C GLU A 371 31.99 2.20 21.07
N ASP A 372 31.40 3.36 21.40
CA ASP A 372 31.59 4.60 20.65
C ASP A 372 32.95 5.23 21.01
N PRO A 373 33.87 5.39 20.03
CA PRO A 373 35.18 5.97 20.28
C PRO A 373 35.09 7.41 20.82
N GLU A 374 34.09 8.22 20.42
CA GLU A 374 33.94 9.59 20.93
C GLU A 374 33.55 9.59 22.41
N ILE A 375 32.65 8.69 22.81
CA ILE A 375 32.21 8.56 24.21
C ILE A 375 33.37 8.06 25.08
N ARG A 376 34.15 7.10 24.57
CA ARG A 376 35.35 6.60 25.24
C ARG A 376 36.37 7.71 25.45
N ASP A 377 36.59 8.55 24.44
CA ASP A 377 37.55 9.65 24.52
C ASP A 377 37.08 10.75 25.48
N ILE A 378 35.77 11.02 25.55
CA ILE A 378 35.17 11.92 26.55
C ILE A 378 35.35 11.37 27.97
N LEU A 379 35.17 10.06 28.17
CA LEU A 379 35.34 9.41 29.48
C LEU A 379 36.82 9.19 29.87
N ALA A 380 37.74 9.25 28.92
CA ALA A 380 39.18 9.17 29.16
C ALA A 380 39.80 10.52 29.55
N ASP A 381 39.11 11.63 29.29
CA ASP A 381 39.53 12.99 29.64
C ASP A 381 39.52 13.18 31.18
N PRO A 382 40.68 13.37 31.83
CA PRO A 382 40.77 13.47 33.29
C PRO A 382 39.95 14.65 33.86
N ALA A 383 39.79 15.73 33.09
CA ALA A 383 38.97 16.86 33.50
C ALA A 383 37.48 16.49 33.51
N MET A 384 37.03 15.74 32.51
CA MET A 384 35.65 15.27 32.41
C MET A 384 35.33 14.26 33.51
N VAL A 385 36.25 13.34 33.81
CA VAL A 385 36.10 12.37 34.92
C VAL A 385 35.92 13.09 36.26
N HIS A 386 36.74 14.11 36.52
CA HIS A 386 36.64 14.90 37.74
C HIS A 386 35.31 15.67 37.83
N ILE A 387 34.79 16.20 36.72
CA ILE A 387 33.50 16.87 36.67
C ILE A 387 32.33 15.90 36.95
N LEU A 388 32.39 14.68 36.40
CA LEU A 388 31.38 13.64 36.66
C LEU A 388 31.42 13.18 38.13
N GLU A 389 32.61 13.12 38.74
CA GLU A 389 32.78 12.80 40.16
C GLU A 389 32.21 13.91 41.06
N GLN A 390 32.50 15.18 40.74
CA GLN A 390 31.91 16.33 41.42
C GLN A 390 30.38 16.39 41.27
N MET A 391 29.85 16.04 40.10
CA MET A 391 28.42 15.96 39.84
C MET A 391 27.72 14.93 40.74
N SER A 392 28.37 13.80 41.03
CA SER A 392 27.80 12.76 41.89
C SER A 392 27.70 13.17 43.37
N HIS A 393 28.60 14.04 43.84
CA HIS A 393 28.65 14.51 45.23
C HIS A 393 27.96 15.86 45.44
N ASN A 394 27.87 16.72 44.42
CA ASN A 394 27.28 18.05 44.51
C ASN A 394 26.50 18.44 43.23
N PRO A 395 25.16 18.33 43.23
CA PRO A 395 24.32 18.68 42.08
C PRO A 395 24.37 20.16 41.67
N GLN A 396 24.85 21.06 42.55
CA GLN A 396 24.93 22.49 42.29
C GLN A 396 26.18 22.86 41.47
N ALA A 397 27.27 22.10 41.63
CA ALA A 397 28.50 22.26 40.86
C ALA A 397 28.30 21.98 39.35
N LEU A 398 27.33 21.13 39.01
CA LEU A 398 26.97 20.83 37.62
C LEU A 398 26.54 22.09 36.85
N ARG A 399 25.82 23.01 37.50
CA ARG A 399 25.33 24.25 36.86
C ARG A 399 26.45 25.20 36.48
N GLU A 400 27.59 25.13 37.16
CA GLU A 400 28.76 25.96 36.85
C GLU A 400 29.52 25.40 35.64
N HIS A 401 29.71 24.08 35.59
CA HIS A 401 30.36 23.41 34.47
C HIS A 401 29.54 23.47 33.17
N LEU A 402 28.21 23.49 33.27
CA LEU A 402 27.31 23.66 32.12
C LEU A 402 27.36 25.07 31.49
N LYS A 403 27.98 26.07 32.15
CA LYS A 403 28.20 27.40 31.54
C LYS A 403 29.25 27.35 30.43
N ASN A 404 30.14 26.35 30.46
CA ASN A 404 31.09 26.13 29.38
C ASN A 404 30.41 25.32 28.27
N PRO A 405 30.27 25.87 27.05
CA PRO A 405 29.57 25.22 25.94
C PRO A 405 30.22 23.90 25.51
N GLU A 406 31.55 23.76 25.65
CA GLU A 406 32.25 22.53 25.27
C GLU A 406 31.98 21.39 26.26
N ILE A 407 32.00 21.69 27.56
CA ILE A 407 31.72 20.72 28.63
C ILE A 407 30.24 20.32 28.60
N ALA A 408 29.34 21.29 28.38
CA ALA A 408 27.92 21.02 28.21
C ALA A 408 27.64 20.09 27.02
N GLY A 409 28.32 20.29 25.88
CA GLY A 409 28.24 19.40 24.73
C GLY A 409 28.68 17.97 25.04
N LYS A 410 29.80 17.80 25.74
CA LYS A 410 30.30 16.48 26.17
C LYS A 410 29.33 15.79 27.14
N ILE A 411 28.79 16.51 28.12
CA ILE A 411 27.82 15.98 29.09
C ILE A 411 26.50 15.57 28.40
N ASN A 412 26.00 16.39 27.47
CA ASN A 412 24.79 16.07 26.72
C ASN A 412 24.97 14.80 25.88
N LYS A 413 26.13 14.62 25.22
CA LYS A 413 26.45 13.38 24.50
C LYS A 413 26.46 12.15 25.43
N LEU A 414 26.99 12.26 26.66
CA LEU A 414 26.98 11.17 27.64
C LEU A 414 25.57 10.83 28.15
N ILE A 415 24.68 11.82 28.22
CA ILE A 415 23.27 11.64 28.59
C ILE A 415 22.48 11.00 27.45
N GLU A 416 22.66 11.47 26.21
CA GLU A 416 22.05 10.91 25.00
C GLU A 416 22.45 9.44 24.79
N ALA A 417 23.69 9.10 25.11
CA ALA A 417 24.19 7.73 25.09
C ALA A 417 23.74 6.87 26.28
N GLY A 418 23.02 7.44 27.25
CA GLY A 418 22.49 6.73 28.41
C GLY A 418 23.54 6.32 29.45
N VAL A 419 24.76 6.86 29.37
CA VAL A 419 25.87 6.57 30.31
C VAL A 419 25.68 7.31 31.64
N VAL A 420 25.16 8.54 31.59
CA VAL A 420 24.93 9.40 32.75
C VAL A 420 23.46 9.78 32.82
N ARG A 421 22.85 9.68 33.99
CA ARG A 421 21.48 10.16 34.25
C ARG A 421 21.52 11.30 35.25
N ILE A 422 20.93 12.44 34.89
CA ILE A 422 20.65 13.52 35.84
C ILE A 422 19.44 13.07 36.66
N ARG A 423 19.61 12.94 37.98
CA ARG A 423 18.51 12.65 38.93
C ARG A 423 18.08 13.91 39.64
#